data_AF-A2F1V3-F1
#
_entry.id   AF-A2F1V3-F1
#
_cell.length_a   1.000
_cell.length_b   1.000
_cell.length_c   1.000
_cell.angle_alpha   90.00
_cell.angle_beta   90.00
_cell.angle_gamma   90.00
#
_symmetry.space_group_name_H-M   'P 1'
#
loop_
_entity.id
_entity.type
_entity.pdbx_description
1 polymer ?
#
loop_
_entity_poly.entity_id
_entity_poly.type
_entity_poly.pdbx_seq_one_letter_code
_entity_poly.pdbx_strand_id
1 'polypeptide(L)'
;MEDEEDNGFLVHIFTGSQSPCEVSVLRKICMKYGLTQWDLMNGYLPWRQRTALRSMVCRMIKKQAISEYDNIRADPLRIQKDNEELINNPEKLKESGYVFKGGLLVSTKWDRASSEWEKTRMENTKKYEIPKEEAETINIPSVISVDYMRQQCFRRRQSLLIYRAALIAEIARREGKKPESLNVDELQIRSGCDVVIPKASTKLEPDPAIGEVFYTPNLN
;
A
#
# COMPACT_ATOMS: atom_id res chain seq x y z
N MET A 1 -17.60 35.01 -28.87
CA MET A 1 -17.12 33.62 -28.83
C MET A 1 -17.36 33.19 -27.41
N GLU A 2 -18.34 32.32 -27.21
CA GLU A 2 -18.57 31.70 -25.92
C GLU A 2 -17.30 30.92 -25.55
N ASP A 3 -16.79 31.14 -24.35
CA ASP A 3 -15.73 30.33 -23.79
C ASP A 3 -16.27 28.89 -23.67
N GLU A 4 -15.98 28.05 -24.66
CA GLU A 4 -16.20 26.61 -24.54
C GLU A 4 -15.36 26.14 -23.35
N GLU A 5 -16.03 25.93 -22.20
CA GLU A 5 -15.42 25.30 -21.04
C GLU A 5 -14.84 23.97 -21.50
N ASP A 6 -13.50 23.92 -21.54
CA ASP A 6 -12.72 22.77 -21.96
C ASP A 6 -12.98 21.62 -20.97
N ASN A 7 -14.03 20.86 -21.24
CA ASN A 7 -14.54 19.80 -20.38
C ASN A 7 -13.64 18.56 -20.49
N GLY A 8 -12.49 18.63 -19.83
CA GLY A 8 -11.50 17.56 -19.76
C GLY A 8 -11.34 16.97 -18.36
N PHE A 9 -11.02 15.68 -18.28
CA PHE A 9 -10.58 15.05 -17.02
C PHE A 9 -9.06 15.09 -16.93
N LEU A 10 -8.54 15.68 -15.85
CA LEU A 10 -7.11 15.59 -15.55
C LEU A 10 -6.78 14.19 -15.03
N VAL A 11 -5.99 13.44 -15.80
CA VAL A 11 -5.51 12.10 -15.45
C VAL A 11 -3.98 12.12 -15.39
N HIS A 12 -3.42 11.72 -14.25
CA HIS A 12 -1.97 11.59 -14.09
C HIS A 12 -1.53 10.15 -14.33
N ILE A 13 -0.71 9.94 -15.35
CA ILE A 13 -0.17 8.62 -15.71
C ILE A 13 1.31 8.57 -15.35
N PHE A 14 1.75 7.52 -14.66
CA PHE A 14 3.14 7.39 -14.24
C PHE A 14 3.67 5.95 -14.32
N THR A 15 5.00 5.84 -14.39
CA THR A 15 5.77 4.59 -14.31
C THR A 15 6.67 4.63 -13.07
N GLY A 16 6.99 3.47 -12.50
CA GLY A 16 7.90 3.33 -11.37
C GLY A 16 7.21 3.23 -10.01
N SER A 17 8.04 3.18 -8.97
CA SER A 17 7.61 2.73 -7.64
C SER A 17 7.09 3.83 -6.71
N GLN A 18 7.34 5.12 -6.98
CA GLN A 18 6.85 6.25 -6.18
C GLN A 18 6.61 7.47 -7.06
N SER A 19 5.42 8.06 -6.97
CA SER A 19 5.09 9.32 -7.64
C SER A 19 4.71 10.38 -6.60
N PRO A 20 5.24 11.61 -6.65
CA PRO A 20 4.79 12.71 -5.79
C PRO A 20 3.28 12.99 -5.90
N CYS A 21 2.72 12.77 -7.09
CA CYS A 21 1.29 12.90 -7.36
C CYS A 21 0.46 11.93 -6.52
N GLU A 22 0.97 10.73 -6.26
CA GLU A 22 0.31 9.72 -5.44
C GLU A 22 0.20 10.17 -3.98
N VAL A 23 1.23 10.83 -3.44
CA VAL A 23 1.19 11.41 -2.09
C VAL A 23 0.14 12.52 -2.01
N SER A 24 0.05 13.36 -3.04
CA SER A 24 -0.97 14.41 -3.14
C SER A 24 -2.39 13.83 -3.21
N VAL A 25 -2.59 12.76 -3.99
CA VAL A 25 -3.86 12.05 -4.06
C VAL A 25 -4.21 11.36 -2.75
N LEU A 26 -3.25 10.68 -2.11
CA LEU A 26 -3.45 10.07 -0.80
C LEU A 26 -3.85 11.11 0.25
N ARG A 27 -3.23 12.29 0.24
CA ARG A 27 -3.61 13.43 1.10
C ARG A 27 -5.09 13.79 0.92
N LYS A 28 -5.53 13.96 -0.33
CA LYS A 28 -6.93 14.30 -0.66
C LYS A 28 -7.90 13.19 -0.25
N ILE A 29 -7.53 11.92 -0.43
CA ILE A 29 -8.32 10.77 0.03
C ILE A 29 -8.48 10.80 1.56
N CYS A 30 -7.40 11.07 2.31
CA CYS A 30 -7.45 11.20 3.77
C CYS A 30 -8.37 12.34 4.21
N MET A 31 -8.35 13.47 3.50
CA MET A 31 -9.22 14.62 3.80
C MET A 31 -10.69 14.33 3.47
N LYS A 32 -10.96 13.60 2.39
CA LYS A 32 -12.33 13.29 1.95
C LYS A 32 -12.99 12.17 2.76
N TYR A 33 -12.26 11.10 3.05
CA TYR A 33 -12.84 9.88 3.64
C TYR A 33 -12.32 9.59 5.05
N GLY A 34 -11.10 10.00 5.37
CA GLY A 34 -10.46 9.79 6.66
C GLY A 34 -9.12 9.06 6.58
N LEU A 35 -8.30 9.21 7.62
CA LEU A 35 -6.92 8.70 7.64
C LEU A 35 -6.79 7.17 7.73
N THR A 36 -7.85 6.47 8.15
CA THR A 36 -7.85 5.02 8.36
C THR A 36 -8.78 4.25 7.41
N GLN A 37 -9.33 4.93 6.39
CA GLN A 37 -10.24 4.32 5.41
C GLN A 37 -9.48 3.52 4.34
N TRP A 38 -8.85 2.43 4.75
CA TRP A 38 -7.92 1.65 3.92
C TRP A 38 -8.54 1.09 2.65
N ASP A 39 -9.78 0.59 2.73
CA ASP A 39 -10.45 -0.04 1.59
C ASP A 39 -10.79 1.01 0.53
N LEU A 40 -11.21 2.21 0.95
CA LEU A 40 -11.42 3.34 0.06
C LEU A 40 -10.09 3.82 -0.56
N MET A 41 -9.03 3.95 0.24
CA MET A 41 -7.70 4.30 -0.27
C MET A 41 -7.19 3.32 -1.32
N ASN A 42 -7.37 2.02 -1.08
CA ASN A 42 -7.00 0.97 -2.03
C ASN A 42 -7.86 1.01 -3.30
N GLY A 43 -9.13 1.41 -3.21
CA GLY A 43 -9.98 1.63 -4.38
C GLY A 43 -9.42 2.69 -5.33
N TYR A 44 -8.84 3.77 -4.80
CA TYR A 44 -8.18 4.81 -5.60
C TYR A 44 -6.75 4.46 -6.01
N LEU A 45 -6.03 3.70 -5.18
CA LEU A 45 -4.62 3.35 -5.36
C LEU A 45 -4.43 1.82 -5.37
N PRO A 46 -5.02 1.08 -6.34
CA PRO A 46 -5.12 -0.38 -6.30
C PRO A 46 -3.78 -1.12 -6.49
N TRP A 47 -2.72 -0.40 -6.86
CA TRP A 47 -1.36 -0.92 -6.92
C TRP A 47 -0.63 -0.88 -5.57
N ARG A 48 -1.21 -0.25 -4.54
CA ARG A 48 -0.64 -0.19 -3.20
C ARG A 48 -1.33 -1.17 -2.27
N GLN A 49 -0.53 -1.99 -1.61
CA GLN A 49 -1.01 -2.80 -0.49
C GLN A 49 -1.36 -1.92 0.71
N ARG A 50 -2.30 -2.37 1.53
CA ARG A 50 -2.71 -1.70 2.78
C ARG A 50 -1.53 -1.34 3.69
N THR A 51 -0.53 -2.21 3.82
CA THR A 51 0.67 -1.94 4.62
C THR A 51 1.47 -0.76 4.05
N ALA A 52 1.61 -0.68 2.72
CA ALA A 52 2.29 0.43 2.06
C ALA A 52 1.53 1.74 2.26
N LEU A 53 0.20 1.74 2.07
CA LEU A 53 -0.66 2.90 2.33
C LEU A 53 -0.53 3.38 3.77
N ARG A 54 -0.62 2.47 4.75
CA ARG A 54 -0.43 2.78 6.16
C ARG A 54 0.94 3.42 6.40
N SER A 55 2.02 2.83 5.88
CA SER A 55 3.36 3.40 6.01
C SER A 55 3.47 4.79 5.39
N MET A 56 2.83 5.03 4.24
CA MET A 56 2.79 6.36 3.61
C MET A 56 2.07 7.37 4.49
N VAL A 57 0.87 7.07 5.00
CA VAL A 57 0.13 7.98 5.88
C VAL A 57 0.91 8.25 7.17
N CYS A 58 1.49 7.22 7.82
CA CYS A 58 2.32 7.40 9.01
C CYS A 58 3.52 8.32 8.76
N ARG A 59 4.17 8.23 7.60
CA ARG A 59 5.26 9.13 7.20
C ARG A 59 4.76 10.54 6.94
N MET A 60 3.61 10.69 6.28
CA MET A 60 3.00 12.01 6.04
C MET A 60 2.72 12.73 7.35
N ILE A 61 2.10 12.07 8.33
CA ILE A 61 1.80 12.68 9.63
C ILE A 61 3.00 12.67 10.59
N LYS A 62 4.11 12.00 10.25
CA LYS A 62 5.27 11.74 11.13
C LYS A 62 4.96 11.04 12.46
N LYS A 63 3.95 10.15 12.47
CA LYS A 63 3.48 9.44 13.68
C LYS A 63 3.05 8.01 13.37
N GLN A 64 3.44 7.04 14.20
CA GLN A 64 3.11 5.61 14.00
C GLN A 64 1.71 5.24 14.51
N ALA A 65 1.24 5.91 15.56
CA ALA A 65 -0.03 5.65 16.24
C ALA A 65 -1.24 6.19 15.45
N ILE A 66 -1.47 5.64 14.25
CA ILE A 66 -2.53 6.11 13.35
C ILE A 66 -3.95 5.81 13.84
N SER A 67 -4.10 4.86 14.78
CA SER A 67 -5.38 4.53 15.42
C SER A 67 -5.96 5.70 16.23
N GLU A 68 -5.14 6.69 16.57
CA GLU A 68 -5.58 7.94 17.22
C GLU A 68 -6.40 8.83 16.29
N TYR A 69 -6.36 8.56 14.99
CA TYR A 69 -7.07 9.31 13.94
C TYR A 69 -8.14 8.46 13.25
N ASP A 70 -8.59 7.41 13.93
CA ASP A 70 -9.57 6.50 13.35
C ASP A 70 -10.89 7.21 13.04
N ASN A 71 -11.38 7.06 11.81
CA ASN A 71 -12.56 7.75 11.27
C ASN A 71 -12.50 9.30 11.27
N ILE A 72 -11.30 9.89 11.35
CA ILE A 72 -11.13 11.35 11.26
C ILE A 72 -10.76 11.74 9.83
N ARG A 73 -11.59 12.58 9.21
CA ARG A 73 -11.31 13.32 7.96
C ARG A 73 -10.37 14.47 8.30
N ALA A 74 -9.10 14.39 7.96
CA ALA A 74 -8.15 15.44 8.29
C ALA A 74 -7.08 15.57 7.21
N ASP A 75 -6.44 16.74 7.16
CA ASP A 75 -5.26 16.98 6.34
C ASP A 75 -4.01 16.41 7.03
N PRO A 76 -3.38 15.35 6.48
CA PRO A 76 -2.16 14.78 7.06
C PRO A 76 -1.02 15.78 7.20
N LEU A 77 -0.91 16.79 6.33
CA LEU A 77 0.18 17.78 6.41
C LEU A 77 -0.04 18.79 7.55
N ARG A 78 -1.30 19.03 7.94
CA ARG A 78 -1.59 19.85 9.13
C ARG A 78 -1.16 19.10 10.40
N ILE A 79 -1.49 17.82 10.48
CA ILE A 79 -1.04 16.95 11.58
C ILE A 79 0.50 16.83 11.60
N GLN A 80 1.12 16.78 10.41
CA GLN A 80 2.57 16.75 10.28
C GLN A 80 3.23 17.95 10.95
N LYS A 81 2.76 19.17 10.66
CA LYS A 81 3.31 20.40 11.24
C LYS A 81 3.24 20.39 12.76
N ASP A 82 2.10 20.03 13.32
CA ASP A 82 1.91 19.95 14.77
C ASP A 82 2.82 18.89 15.42
N ASN A 83 3.03 17.76 14.74
CA ASN A 83 3.96 16.74 15.19
C ASN A 83 5.43 17.17 15.05
N GLU A 84 5.78 17.96 14.02
CA GLU A 84 7.11 18.55 13.86
C GLU A 84 7.40 19.58 14.95
N GLU A 85 6.44 20.42 15.32
CA GLU A 85 6.56 21.34 16.45
C GLU A 85 6.80 20.58 17.77
N LEU A 86 6.12 19.45 17.96
CA LEU A 86 6.36 18.58 19.12
C LEU A 86 7.76 17.96 19.09
N ILE A 87 8.23 17.49 17.93
CA ILE A 87 9.59 16.92 17.77
C ILE A 87 10.66 17.98 18.07
N ASN A 88 10.44 19.21 17.62
CA ASN A 88 11.37 20.32 17.80
C ASN A 88 11.35 20.91 19.23
N ASN A 89 10.44 20.46 20.10
CA ASN A 89 10.35 20.91 21.49
C ASN A 89 10.61 19.76 22.47
N PRO A 90 11.85 19.61 22.97
CA PRO A 90 12.24 18.49 23.83
C PRO A 90 11.47 18.39 25.15
N GLU A 91 11.04 19.52 25.72
CA GLU A 91 10.27 19.55 26.98
C GLU A 91 8.87 18.97 26.75
N LYS A 92 8.16 19.46 25.74
CA LYS A 92 6.83 18.95 25.36
C LYS A 92 6.90 17.48 24.91
N LEU A 93 7.96 17.08 24.22
CA LEU A 93 8.12 15.70 23.76
C LEU A 93 8.20 14.72 24.94
N LYS A 94 8.96 15.06 26.00
CA LYS A 94 9.06 14.23 27.22
C LYS A 94 7.70 14.05 27.91
N GLU A 95 6.90 15.10 27.97
CA GLU A 95 5.57 15.08 28.61
C GLU A 95 4.50 14.38 27.75
N SER A 96 4.67 14.40 26.43
CA SER A 96 3.67 13.88 25.49
C SER A 96 3.48 12.36 25.49
N GLY A 97 4.41 11.60 26.08
CA GLY A 97 4.38 10.13 26.05
C GLY A 97 4.75 9.53 24.68
N TYR A 98 5.50 10.27 23.85
CA TYR A 98 6.06 9.79 22.59
C TYR A 98 7.58 9.91 22.58
N VAL A 99 8.21 9.06 21.77
CA VAL A 99 9.64 9.12 21.44
C VAL A 99 9.81 9.22 19.93
N PHE A 100 10.78 10.01 19.49
CA PHE A 100 11.11 10.10 18.07
C PHE A 100 12.11 9.00 17.68
N LYS A 101 11.67 8.05 16.85
CA LYS A 101 12.48 6.91 16.40
C LYS A 101 12.22 6.62 14.92
N GLY A 102 13.30 6.46 14.14
CA GLY A 102 13.20 6.12 12.72
C GLY A 102 12.42 7.16 11.88
N GLY A 103 12.48 8.44 12.26
CA GLY A 103 11.77 9.52 11.58
C GLY A 103 10.28 9.65 11.95
N LEU A 104 9.79 8.91 12.96
CA LEU A 104 8.39 8.90 13.38
C LEU A 104 8.26 9.07 14.90
N LEU A 105 7.16 9.68 15.34
CA LEU A 105 6.71 9.63 16.73
C LEU A 105 6.10 8.27 17.05
N VAL A 106 6.64 7.61 18.06
CA VAL A 106 6.23 6.28 18.55
C VAL A 106 5.73 6.42 19.99
N SER A 107 4.56 5.87 20.30
CA SER A 107 4.01 5.89 21.66
C SER A 107 4.89 5.07 22.59
N THR A 108 5.22 5.60 23.77
CA THR A 108 5.92 4.83 24.81
C THR A 108 4.97 3.96 25.63
N LYS A 109 3.68 4.32 25.64
CA LYS A 109 2.62 3.56 26.31
C LYS A 109 2.07 2.50 25.37
N TRP A 110 2.20 1.24 25.77
CA TRP A 110 1.64 0.07 25.08
C TRP A 110 0.19 -0.20 25.49
N ASP A 111 -0.13 0.05 26.76
CA ASP A 111 -1.44 -0.24 27.35
C ASP A 111 -2.15 1.07 27.71
N ARG A 112 -3.02 1.55 26.82
CA ARG A 112 -3.93 2.68 27.11
C ARG A 112 -5.33 2.15 27.34
N ALA A 113 -6.00 2.67 28.36
CA ALA A 113 -7.39 2.32 28.63
C ALA A 113 -8.30 2.80 27.49
N SER A 114 -9.45 2.13 27.26
CA SER A 114 -10.40 2.53 26.20
C SER A 114 -10.86 3.98 26.33
N SER A 115 -11.04 4.46 27.56
CA SER A 115 -11.42 5.85 27.85
C SER A 115 -10.35 6.88 27.47
N GLU A 116 -9.06 6.52 27.54
CA GLU A 116 -7.97 7.39 27.09
C GLU A 116 -7.92 7.46 25.56
N TRP A 117 -8.18 6.34 24.88
CA TRP A 117 -8.30 6.30 23.42
C TRP A 117 -9.46 7.14 22.91
N GLU A 118 -10.60 7.10 23.59
CA GLU A 118 -11.76 7.94 23.26
C GLU A 118 -11.46 9.41 23.48
N LYS A 119 -10.84 9.79 24.61
CA LYS A 119 -10.41 11.18 24.86
C LYS A 119 -9.45 11.68 23.79
N THR A 120 -8.42 10.90 23.46
CA THR A 120 -7.45 11.24 22.42
C THR A 120 -8.14 11.41 21.06
N ARG A 121 -9.06 10.52 20.72
CA ARG A 121 -9.85 10.63 19.48
C ARG A 121 -10.72 11.88 19.49
N MET A 122 -11.46 12.16 20.56
CA MET A 122 -12.27 13.38 20.66
C MET A 122 -11.44 14.66 20.50
N GLU A 123 -10.27 14.72 21.14
CA GLU A 123 -9.35 15.86 21.03
C GLU A 123 -8.84 16.03 19.59
N ASN A 124 -8.43 14.93 18.96
CA ASN A 124 -7.99 14.94 17.56
C ASN A 124 -9.13 15.31 16.60
N THR A 125 -10.34 14.81 16.85
CA THR A 125 -11.54 15.13 16.08
C THR A 125 -11.82 16.62 16.17
N LYS A 126 -11.85 17.18 17.38
CA LYS A 126 -12.05 18.62 17.59
C LYS A 126 -10.98 19.48 16.90
N LYS A 127 -9.74 18.99 16.85
CA LYS A 127 -8.59 19.76 16.33
C LYS A 127 -8.44 19.67 14.82
N TYR A 128 -8.71 18.51 14.23
CA TYR A 128 -8.32 18.20 12.85
C TYR A 128 -9.49 17.82 11.93
N GLU A 129 -10.67 17.49 12.47
CA GLU A 129 -11.78 17.04 11.63
C GLU A 129 -12.21 18.13 10.63
N ILE A 130 -12.24 17.74 9.36
CA ILE A 130 -12.82 18.49 8.27
C ILE A 130 -14.33 18.18 8.25
N PRO A 131 -15.20 19.21 8.30
CA PRO A 131 -16.64 19.05 8.20
C PRO A 131 -17.03 18.24 6.97
N LYS A 132 -18.10 17.45 7.09
CA LYS A 132 -18.54 16.56 6.02
C LYS A 132 -18.81 17.30 4.71
N GLU A 133 -19.44 18.47 4.80
CA GLU A 133 -19.75 19.33 3.65
C GLU A 133 -18.48 19.74 2.90
N GLU A 134 -17.47 20.21 3.63
CA GLU A 134 -16.16 20.55 3.04
C GLU A 134 -15.48 19.32 2.43
N ALA A 135 -15.51 18.18 3.13
CA ALA A 135 -14.90 16.94 2.67
C ALA A 135 -15.53 16.43 1.36
N GLU A 136 -16.85 16.56 1.19
CA GLU A 136 -17.57 16.11 -0.01
C GLU A 136 -17.14 16.90 -1.26
N THR A 137 -16.84 18.18 -1.13
CA THR A 137 -16.37 19.05 -2.22
C THR A 137 -14.95 18.73 -2.71
N ILE A 138 -14.16 17.98 -1.94
CA ILE A 138 -12.78 17.66 -2.30
C ILE A 138 -12.76 16.79 -3.56
N ASN A 139 -12.21 17.32 -4.65
CA ASN A 139 -12.00 16.57 -5.89
C ASN A 139 -10.67 15.80 -5.85
N ILE A 140 -10.75 14.48 -6.02
CA ILE A 140 -9.62 13.56 -6.04
C ILE A 140 -9.28 13.26 -7.50
N PRO A 141 -8.13 13.74 -8.02
CA PRO A 141 -7.76 13.50 -9.41
C PRO A 141 -7.41 12.03 -9.63
N SER A 142 -7.67 11.54 -10.83
CA SER A 142 -7.33 10.17 -11.20
C SER A 142 -5.83 10.02 -11.41
N VAL A 143 -5.26 8.99 -10.80
CA VAL A 143 -3.85 8.62 -10.95
C VAL A 143 -3.80 7.18 -11.46
N ILE A 144 -2.91 6.89 -12.40
CA ILE A 144 -2.79 5.57 -13.03
C ILE A 144 -1.32 5.15 -13.06
N SER A 145 -1.04 4.00 -12.45
CA SER A 145 0.25 3.32 -12.58
C SER A 145 0.28 2.44 -13.84
N VAL A 146 1.17 2.75 -14.78
CA VAL A 146 1.38 1.96 -16.01
C VAL A 146 1.87 0.54 -15.69
N ASP A 147 2.73 0.39 -14.68
CA ASP A 147 3.26 -0.92 -14.30
C ASP A 147 2.17 -1.82 -13.72
N TYR A 148 1.28 -1.25 -12.92
CA TYR A 148 0.10 -1.96 -12.45
C TYR A 148 -0.83 -2.37 -13.59
N MET A 149 -1.12 -1.46 -14.53
CA MET A 149 -1.93 -1.79 -15.70
C MET A 149 -1.33 -2.94 -16.51
N ARG A 150 -0.01 -2.90 -16.76
CA ARG A 150 0.72 -3.99 -17.44
C ARG A 150 0.58 -5.30 -16.68
N GLN A 151 0.75 -5.28 -15.36
CA GLN A 151 0.60 -6.46 -14.52
C GLN A 151 -0.83 -7.02 -14.56
N GLN A 152 -1.86 -6.17 -14.52
CA GLN A 152 -3.26 -6.60 -14.62
C GLN A 152 -3.59 -7.18 -16.00
N CYS A 153 -3.13 -6.55 -17.08
CA CYS A 153 -3.28 -7.07 -18.44
C CYS A 153 -2.58 -8.44 -18.59
N PHE A 154 -1.38 -8.58 -18.04
CA PHE A 154 -0.64 -9.84 -18.04
C PHE A 154 -1.40 -10.92 -17.26
N ARG A 155 -1.85 -10.63 -16.03
CA ARG A 155 -2.65 -11.57 -15.22
C ARG A 155 -3.94 -11.97 -15.93
N ARG A 156 -4.66 -11.02 -16.51
CA ARG A 156 -5.89 -11.30 -17.28
C ARG A 156 -5.61 -12.22 -18.46
N ARG A 157 -4.53 -11.97 -19.22
CA ARG A 157 -4.10 -12.85 -20.31
C ARG A 157 -3.84 -14.27 -19.81
N GLN A 158 -3.09 -14.41 -18.71
CA GLN A 158 -2.81 -15.72 -18.10
C GLN A 158 -4.09 -16.43 -17.66
N SER A 159 -5.00 -15.74 -16.96
CA SER A 159 -6.28 -16.31 -16.54
C SER A 159 -7.13 -16.79 -17.72
N LEU A 160 -7.16 -16.03 -18.82
CA LEU A 160 -7.89 -16.41 -20.04
C LEU A 160 -7.26 -17.63 -20.73
N LEU A 161 -5.92 -17.72 -20.78
CA LEU A 161 -5.22 -18.88 -21.31
C LEU A 161 -5.52 -20.14 -20.51
N ILE A 162 -5.49 -20.05 -19.17
CA ILE A 162 -5.83 -21.16 -18.26
C ILE A 162 -7.29 -21.58 -18.46
N TYR A 163 -8.22 -20.62 -18.50
CA TYR A 163 -9.64 -20.90 -18.69
C TYR A 163 -9.91 -21.59 -20.03
N ARG A 164 -9.28 -21.10 -21.12
CA ARG A 164 -9.34 -21.74 -22.44
C ARG A 164 -8.81 -23.17 -22.39
N ALA A 165 -7.66 -23.40 -21.76
CA ALA A 165 -7.09 -24.74 -21.61
C ALA A 165 -8.02 -25.68 -20.84
N ALA A 166 -8.63 -25.21 -19.75
CA ALA A 166 -9.61 -25.97 -18.97
C ALA A 166 -10.84 -26.36 -19.81
N LEU A 167 -11.35 -25.44 -20.64
CA LEU A 167 -12.46 -25.73 -21.56
C LEU A 167 -12.10 -26.80 -22.60
N ILE A 168 -10.91 -26.70 -23.22
CA ILE A 168 -10.43 -27.68 -24.19
C ILE A 168 -10.30 -29.07 -23.55
N ALA A 169 -9.73 -29.14 -22.35
CA ALA A 169 -9.61 -30.38 -21.60
C ALA A 169 -10.98 -30.98 -21.25
N GLU A 170 -11.94 -30.16 -20.84
CA GLU A 170 -13.30 -30.60 -20.51
C GLU A 170 -14.07 -31.10 -21.75
N ILE A 171 -13.93 -30.43 -22.90
CA ILE A 171 -14.49 -30.89 -24.17
C ILE A 171 -13.90 -32.26 -24.55
N ALA A 172 -12.58 -32.39 -24.53
CA ALA A 172 -11.90 -33.65 -24.85
C ALA A 172 -12.34 -34.78 -23.91
N ARG A 173 -12.47 -34.49 -22.59
CA ARG A 173 -12.98 -35.43 -21.59
C ARG A 173 -14.39 -35.92 -21.92
N ARG A 174 -15.30 -35.04 -22.31
CA ARG A 174 -16.68 -35.39 -22.72
C ARG A 174 -16.74 -36.23 -23.99
N GLU A 175 -15.79 -36.00 -24.90
CA GLU A 175 -15.64 -36.77 -26.13
C GLU A 175 -14.88 -38.10 -25.93
N GLY A 176 -14.40 -38.40 -24.71
CA GLY A 176 -13.58 -39.58 -24.43
C GLY A 176 -12.19 -39.54 -25.07
N LYS A 177 -11.72 -38.36 -25.47
CA LYS A 177 -10.42 -38.13 -26.14
C LYS A 177 -9.42 -37.47 -25.19
N LYS A 178 -8.13 -37.61 -25.50
CA LYS A 178 -7.09 -36.79 -24.87
C LYS A 178 -7.03 -35.41 -25.56
N PRO A 179 -6.79 -34.32 -24.82
CA PRO A 179 -6.63 -33.00 -25.41
C PRO A 179 -5.36 -32.95 -26.27
N GLU A 180 -5.49 -32.50 -27.53
CA GLU A 180 -4.40 -32.50 -28.52
C GLU A 180 -3.29 -31.50 -28.21
N SER A 181 -3.65 -30.27 -27.80
CA SER A 181 -2.72 -29.28 -27.26
C SER A 181 -3.46 -28.18 -26.51
N LEU A 182 -3.00 -27.86 -25.30
CA LEU A 182 -3.58 -26.79 -24.48
C LEU A 182 -3.00 -25.40 -24.83
N ASN A 183 -1.93 -25.32 -25.63
CA ASN A 183 -1.22 -24.09 -26.00
C ASN A 183 -0.90 -23.18 -24.79
N VAL A 184 -0.45 -23.80 -23.70
CA VAL A 184 0.10 -23.16 -22.52
C VAL A 184 1.47 -23.75 -22.30
N ASP A 185 2.50 -22.89 -22.31
CA ASP A 185 3.86 -23.29 -21.95
C ASP A 185 3.84 -23.73 -20.48
N GLU A 186 3.98 -25.04 -20.26
CA GLU A 186 3.86 -25.75 -18.97
C GLU A 186 2.85 -25.16 -17.97
N LEU A 187 1.54 -25.40 -18.21
CA LEU A 187 0.57 -25.31 -17.12
C LEU A 187 0.73 -26.54 -16.20
N GLN A 188 1.60 -26.42 -15.19
CA GLN A 188 1.69 -27.44 -14.14
C GLN A 188 0.48 -27.33 -13.20
N ILE A 189 -0.59 -28.06 -13.50
CA ILE A 189 -1.68 -28.31 -12.56
C ILE A 189 -1.18 -29.35 -11.54
N ARG A 190 -0.68 -28.88 -10.40
CA ARG A 190 -0.29 -29.74 -9.27
C ARG A 190 -1.43 -29.82 -8.26
N SER A 191 -1.59 -30.98 -7.61
CA SER A 191 -2.50 -31.06 -6.46
C SER A 191 -2.04 -30.06 -5.39
N GLY A 192 -2.96 -29.45 -4.65
CA GLY A 192 -2.59 -28.61 -3.51
C GLY A 192 -1.70 -29.34 -2.49
N CYS A 193 -1.79 -30.67 -2.45
CA CYS A 193 -0.93 -31.54 -1.65
C CYS A 193 0.51 -31.66 -2.19
N ASP A 194 0.71 -31.47 -3.50
CA ASP A 194 2.02 -31.54 -4.18
C ASP A 194 2.74 -30.18 -4.21
N VAL A 195 2.01 -29.10 -3.88
CA VAL A 195 2.54 -27.74 -3.75
C VAL A 195 2.91 -27.50 -2.29
N VAL A 196 3.99 -28.12 -1.85
CA VAL A 196 4.61 -27.74 -0.57
C VAL A 196 5.35 -26.43 -0.81
N ILE A 197 4.76 -25.29 -0.42
CA ILE A 197 5.52 -24.04 -0.30
C ILE A 197 6.58 -24.31 0.78
N PRO A 198 7.88 -24.36 0.43
CA PRO A 198 8.90 -24.59 1.45
C PRO A 198 8.78 -23.48 2.50
N LYS A 199 8.76 -23.87 3.79
CA LYS A 199 8.80 -22.89 4.88
C LYS A 199 9.99 -21.97 4.64
N ALA A 200 9.77 -20.66 4.76
CA ALA A 200 10.85 -19.69 4.69
C ALA A 200 11.93 -20.09 5.70
N SER A 201 13.09 -20.53 5.20
CA SER A 201 14.24 -20.83 6.04
C SER A 201 14.83 -19.50 6.50
N THR A 202 14.85 -19.27 7.81
CA THR A 202 15.60 -18.17 8.42
C THR A 202 17.10 -18.46 8.52
N LYS A 203 17.54 -19.64 8.10
CA LYS A 203 18.96 -20.00 8.02
C LYS A 203 19.47 -19.69 6.62
N LEU A 204 20.32 -18.67 6.54
CA LEU A 204 21.20 -18.48 5.39
C LEU A 204 22.11 -19.70 5.32
N GLU A 205 21.95 -20.51 4.27
CA GLU A 205 22.97 -21.52 3.97
C GLU A 205 24.16 -20.79 3.33
N PRO A 206 25.38 -20.98 3.85
CA PRO A 206 26.57 -20.43 3.21
C PRO A 206 26.74 -21.06 1.83
N ASP A 207 26.96 -20.22 0.83
CA ASP A 207 27.18 -20.65 -0.55
C ASP A 207 28.42 -21.58 -0.60
N PRO A 208 28.30 -22.84 -1.05
CA PRO A 208 29.41 -23.79 -1.11
C PRO A 208 30.55 -23.31 -2.03
N ALA A 209 30.30 -22.31 -2.90
CA ALA A 209 31.30 -21.72 -3.79
C ALA A 209 32.06 -20.51 -3.20
N ILE A 210 31.94 -20.20 -1.90
CA ILE A 210 32.65 -19.04 -1.29
C ILE A 210 34.17 -19.10 -1.54
N GLY A 211 34.77 -20.29 -1.62
CA GLY A 211 36.20 -20.47 -1.92
C GLY A 211 36.60 -20.21 -3.38
N GLU A 212 35.65 -20.20 -4.32
CA GLU A 212 35.92 -19.96 -5.75
C GLU A 212 35.82 -18.47 -6.13
N VAL A 213 35.13 -17.66 -5.31
CA VAL A 213 34.84 -16.24 -5.62
C VAL A 213 35.94 -15.29 -5.12
N PHE A 214 36.70 -15.67 -4.09
CA PHE A 214 37.75 -14.82 -3.53
C PHE A 214 39.15 -15.30 -3.92
N TYR A 215 39.83 -14.50 -4.73
CA TYR A 215 41.25 -14.68 -5.05
C TYR A 215 42.10 -14.72 -3.78
N THR A 216 42.76 -15.84 -3.53
CA THR A 216 43.82 -15.98 -2.54
C THR A 216 45.18 -15.67 -3.19
N PRO A 217 45.88 -14.60 -2.80
CA PRO A 217 47.22 -14.35 -3.32
C PRO A 217 48.19 -15.42 -2.80
N ASN A 218 48.94 -16.03 -3.71
CA ASN A 218 50.04 -16.93 -3.34
C ASN A 218 51.11 -16.13 -2.61
N LEU A 219 51.31 -16.44 -1.33
CA LEU A 219 52.45 -15.98 -0.55
C LEU A 219 53.66 -16.81 -0.98
N ASN A 220 54.54 -16.20 -1.79
CA ASN A 220 55.95 -16.60 -1.86
C ASN A 220 56.71 -15.95 -0.72
#